data_AF-A0A946BF64-F1
#
_entry.id   AF-A0A946BF64-F1
#
_cell.length_a   1.000
_cell.length_b   1.000
_cell.length_c   1.000
_cell.angle_alpha   90.00
_cell.angle_beta   90.00
_cell.angle_gamma   90.00
#
_symmetry.space_group_name_H-M   'P 1'
#
loop_
_entity.id
_entity.type
_entity.pdbx_description
1 polymer ?
#
loop_
_entity_poly.entity_id
_entity_poly.type
_entity_poly.pdbx_seq_one_letter_code
_entity_poly.pdbx_strand_id
1 'polypeptide(L)'
;NQGKVRFMIYKDKMNSQTLIQFMKRLIKDSDQKIFLILDNLRVHHSHIVKDWLKDHKTEIEIFFLPSYSPELNPDEYLNCDLKIGVHSKVPARTKEQLAKKTLSHLRKLQKMPSRVKNYFKHPKISYAA
;
A
#
# COMPACT_ATOMS: atom_id res chain seq x y z
N ASN A 1 3.45 3.06 -14.88
CA ASN A 1 2.84 2.12 -13.92
C ASN A 1 2.41 0.80 -14.57
N GLN A 2 2.82 -0.33 -14.00
CA GLN A 2 2.53 -1.70 -14.43
C GLN A 2 1.18 -2.27 -13.94
N GLY A 3 0.46 -1.58 -13.06
CA GLY A 3 -0.80 -2.05 -12.47
C GLY A 3 -0.61 -3.17 -11.43
N LYS A 4 0.61 -3.33 -10.92
CA LYS A 4 0.94 -4.34 -9.90
C LYS A 4 0.39 -3.93 -8.54
N VAL A 5 -0.15 -4.89 -7.81
CA VAL A 5 -0.61 -4.69 -6.43
C VAL A 5 0.13 -5.65 -5.52
N ARG A 6 0.81 -5.09 -4.51
CA ARG A 6 1.40 -5.84 -3.39
C ARG A 6 0.70 -5.39 -2.12
N PHE A 7 0.33 -6.34 -1.28
CA PHE A 7 -0.37 -6.04 -0.03
C PHE A 7 0.02 -7.03 1.06
N MET A 8 -0.20 -6.63 2.30
CA MET A 8 -0.08 -7.48 3.47
C MET A 8 -1.28 -7.23 4.38
N ILE A 9 -1.93 -8.30 4.84
CA ILE A 9 -3.00 -8.24 5.84
C ILE A 9 -2.38 -8.57 7.19
N TYR A 10 -2.67 -7.76 8.19
CA TYR A 10 -2.26 -7.93 9.58
C TYR A 10 -3.45 -7.64 10.50
N LYS A 11 -3.43 -8.18 11.73
CA LYS A 11 -4.56 -8.09 12.67
C LYS A 11 -4.47 -6.89 13.61
N ASP A 12 -3.26 -6.51 14.00
CA ASP A 12 -3.00 -5.49 15.00
C ASP A 12 -2.88 -4.10 14.39
N LYS A 13 -2.51 -3.10 15.19
CA LYS A 13 -2.23 -1.75 14.68
C LYS A 13 -0.90 -1.74 13.93
N MET A 14 -0.81 -0.87 12.92
CA MET A 14 0.45 -0.63 12.20
C MET A 14 1.52 -0.18 13.20
N ASN A 15 2.70 -0.80 13.14
CA ASN A 15 3.88 -0.43 13.91
C ASN A 15 5.14 -0.55 13.04
N SER A 16 6.28 -0.09 13.57
CA SER A 16 7.54 -0.05 12.84
C SER A 16 7.98 -1.42 12.33
N GLN A 17 7.78 -2.47 13.12
CA GLN A 17 8.14 -3.84 12.75
C GLN A 17 7.28 -4.38 11.60
N THR A 18 5.98 -4.09 11.62
CA THR A 18 5.04 -4.46 10.56
C THR A 18 5.39 -3.76 9.25
N LEU A 19 5.73 -2.46 9.32
CA LEU A 19 6.19 -1.71 8.15
C LEU A 19 7.51 -2.26 7.60
N ILE A 20 8.49 -2.53 8.46
CA ILE A 20 9.77 -3.13 8.06
C ILE A 20 9.56 -4.50 7.42
N GLN A 21 8.67 -5.33 7.97
CA GLN A 21 8.32 -6.61 7.37
C GLN A 21 7.73 -6.43 5.96
N PHE A 22 6.89 -5.43 5.77
CA PHE A 22 6.36 -5.11 4.44
C PHE A 22 7.45 -4.66 3.47
N MET A 23 8.34 -3.75 3.90
CA MET A 23 9.46 -3.27 3.07
C MET A 23 10.43 -4.40 2.68
N LYS A 24 10.76 -5.31 3.61
CA LYS A 24 11.57 -6.52 3.32
C LYS A 24 10.95 -7.39 2.23
N ARG A 25 9.61 -7.53 2.23
CA ARG A 25 8.89 -8.28 1.19
C ARG A 25 8.92 -7.56 -0.16
N LEU A 26 8.87 -6.23 -0.17
CA LEU A 26 9.01 -5.45 -1.39
C LEU A 26 10.41 -5.66 -2.00
N ILE A 27 11.47 -5.51 -1.19
CA ILE A 27 12.86 -5.71 -1.61
C ILE A 27 13.06 -7.11 -2.19
N LYS A 28 12.60 -8.16 -1.48
CA LYS A 28 12.74 -9.54 -1.95
C LYS A 28 12.09 -9.82 -3.31
N ASP A 29 11.04 -9.07 -3.67
CA ASP A 29 10.30 -9.23 -4.92
C ASP A 29 10.85 -8.35 -6.07
N SER A 30 11.98 -7.66 -5.89
CA SER A 30 12.56 -6.73 -6.85
C SER A 30 14.09 -6.81 -6.89
N ASP A 31 14.66 -6.99 -8.08
CA ASP A 31 16.11 -6.90 -8.30
C ASP A 31 16.61 -5.45 -8.43
N GLN A 32 15.69 -4.47 -8.41
CA GLN A 32 15.98 -3.05 -8.53
C GLN A 32 15.69 -2.32 -7.22
N LYS A 33 16.43 -1.22 -6.98
CA LYS A 33 16.18 -0.32 -5.86
C LYS A 33 14.75 0.19 -5.88
N ILE A 34 14.09 0.13 -4.74
CA ILE A 34 12.70 0.52 -4.55
C ILE A 34 12.62 1.95 -4.05
N PHE A 35 11.84 2.78 -4.73
CA PHE A 35 11.44 4.09 -4.23
C PHE A 35 10.00 3.99 -3.72
N LEU A 36 9.84 4.08 -2.41
CA LEU A 36 8.57 3.90 -1.71
C LEU A 36 8.00 5.25 -1.29
N ILE A 37 6.85 5.62 -1.85
CA ILE A 37 6.14 6.86 -1.49
C ILE A 37 5.11 6.54 -0.41
N LEU A 38 5.16 7.24 0.71
CA LEU A 38 4.28 7.05 1.87
C LEU A 38 3.54 8.35 2.24
N ASP A 39 2.43 8.22 2.97
CA ASP A 39 1.81 9.32 3.69
C ASP A 39 2.64 9.73 4.93
N ASN A 40 2.13 10.66 5.74
CA ASN A 40 2.84 11.14 6.94
C ASN A 40 2.43 10.41 8.22
N LEU A 41 2.07 9.12 8.15
CA LEU A 41 1.74 8.36 9.37
C LEU A 41 2.96 8.35 10.32
N ARG A 42 2.71 8.65 11.61
CA ARG A 42 3.77 8.81 12.63
C ARG A 42 4.74 7.63 12.71
N VAL A 43 4.26 6.41 12.46
CA VAL A 43 5.07 5.17 12.43
C VAL A 43 6.17 5.22 11.36
N HIS A 44 5.90 5.82 10.21
CA HIS A 44 6.84 5.92 9.09
C HIS A 44 8.07 6.77 9.43
N HIS A 45 7.94 7.69 10.40
CA HIS A 45 9.02 8.55 10.86
C HIS A 45 9.76 8.03 12.11
N SER A 46 9.42 6.83 12.60
CA SER A 46 10.05 6.25 13.79
C SER A 46 11.55 6.03 13.59
N HIS A 47 12.34 6.18 14.67
CA HIS A 47 13.79 5.93 14.64
C HIS A 47 14.11 4.51 14.18
N ILE A 48 13.32 3.52 14.62
CA ILE A 48 13.45 2.11 14.19
C ILE A 48 13.40 1.97 12.66
N VAL A 49 12.46 2.66 12.00
CA VAL A 49 12.34 2.65 10.53
C VAL A 49 13.52 3.37 9.90
N LYS A 50 13.90 4.55 10.42
CA LYS A 50 15.03 5.33 9.90
C LYS A 50 16.35 4.58 9.99
N ASP A 51 16.60 3.91 11.12
CA ASP A 51 17.83 3.14 11.33
C ASP A 51 17.86 1.92 10.40
N TRP A 52 16.75 1.18 10.30
CA TRP A 52 16.66 0.08 9.34
C TRP A 52 16.91 0.54 7.88
N LEU A 53 16.39 1.70 7.47
CA LEU A 53 16.63 2.26 6.14
C LEU A 53 18.10 2.63 5.89
N LYS A 54 18.87 3.00 6.94
CA LYS A 54 20.29 3.31 6.77
C LYS A 54 21.08 2.09 6.29
N ASP A 55 20.69 0.91 6.75
CA ASP A 55 21.34 -0.35 6.39
C ASP A 55 20.89 -0.86 5.01
N HIS A 56 19.78 -0.35 4.46
CA HIS A 56 19.16 -0.82 3.21
C HIS A 56 19.11 0.26 2.11
N LYS A 57 19.97 1.29 2.18
CA LYS A 57 19.95 2.46 1.26
C LYS A 57 20.12 2.10 -0.22
N THR A 58 20.77 0.98 -0.52
CA THR A 58 20.97 0.47 -1.88
C THR A 58 19.74 -0.27 -2.41
N GLU A 59 18.88 -0.76 -1.52
CA GLU A 59 17.72 -1.61 -1.85
C GLU A 59 16.41 -0.83 -1.81
N ILE A 60 16.26 0.13 -0.90
CA ILE A 60 15.03 0.91 -0.74
C ILE A 60 15.28 2.34 -0.23
N GLU A 61 14.43 3.26 -0.66
CA GLU A 61 14.41 4.64 -0.20
C GLU A 61 12.97 5.13 -0.08
N ILE A 62 12.67 5.89 0.98
CA ILE A 62 11.33 6.40 1.27
C ILE A 62 11.22 7.87 0.90
N PHE A 63 10.12 8.21 0.23
CA PHE A 63 9.66 9.59 0.03
C PHE A 63 8.31 9.79 0.70
N PHE A 64 8.06 11.02 1.15
CA PHE A 64 6.82 11.39 1.80
C PHE A 64 6.00 12.31 0.92
N LEU A 65 4.70 12.09 0.88
CA LEU A 65 3.76 13.06 0.33
C LEU A 65 3.72 14.33 1.19
N PRO A 66 3.27 15.48 0.64
CA PRO A 66 2.95 16.63 1.47
C PRO A 66 1.89 16.29 2.52
N SER A 67 2.03 16.89 3.71
CA SER A 67 1.06 16.70 4.80
C SER A 67 -0.35 17.09 4.36
N TYR A 68 -1.35 16.36 4.87
CA TYR A 68 -2.78 16.61 4.61
C TYR A 68 -3.18 16.63 3.12
N SER A 69 -2.46 15.90 2.26
CA SER A 69 -2.72 15.84 0.81
C SER A 69 -3.19 14.44 0.34
N PRO A 70 -4.33 13.93 0.84
CA PRO A 70 -4.84 12.60 0.47
C PRO A 70 -5.13 12.47 -1.03
N GLU A 71 -5.47 13.57 -1.71
CA GLU A 71 -5.73 13.61 -3.15
C GLU A 71 -4.50 13.34 -4.02
N LEU A 72 -3.30 13.46 -3.42
CA LEU A 72 -2.04 13.08 -4.05
C LEU A 72 -1.69 11.61 -3.79
N ASN A 73 -2.40 10.91 -2.91
CA ASN A 73 -2.08 9.52 -2.58
C ASN A 73 -2.82 8.54 -3.52
N PRO A 74 -2.12 7.79 -4.39
CA PRO A 74 -2.77 6.82 -5.26
C PRO A 74 -3.45 5.67 -4.50
N ASP A 75 -3.05 5.40 -3.26
CA ASP A 75 -3.66 4.36 -2.45
C ASP A 75 -5.12 4.67 -2.10
N GLU A 76 -5.54 5.94 -2.12
CA GLU A 76 -6.92 6.32 -1.79
C GLU A 76 -7.90 5.80 -2.85
N TYR A 77 -7.46 5.68 -4.10
CA TYR A 77 -8.24 5.04 -5.16
C TYR A 77 -8.35 3.53 -4.93
N LEU A 78 -7.26 2.89 -4.52
CA LEU A 78 -7.25 1.48 -4.15
C LEU A 78 -8.16 1.23 -2.94
N ASN A 79 -8.12 2.11 -1.93
CA ASN A 79 -8.92 2.04 -0.72
C ASN A 79 -10.41 2.26 -1.01
N CYS A 80 -10.76 3.22 -1.88
CA CYS A 80 -12.13 3.41 -2.36
C CYS A 80 -12.66 2.16 -3.06
N ASP A 81 -11.88 1.60 -4.00
CA ASP A 81 -12.26 0.36 -4.70
C ASP A 81 -12.44 -0.80 -3.72
N LEU A 82 -11.52 -0.94 -2.77
CA LEU A 82 -11.59 -1.97 -1.74
C LEU A 82 -12.84 -1.85 -0.86
N LYS A 83 -13.14 -0.65 -0.36
CA LYS A 83 -14.33 -0.38 0.48
C LYS A 83 -15.61 -0.73 -0.28
N ILE A 84 -15.72 -0.29 -1.53
CA ILE A 84 -16.87 -0.63 -2.40
C ILE A 84 -16.96 -2.15 -2.59
N GLY A 85 -15.85 -2.80 -2.91
CA GLY A 85 -15.79 -4.25 -3.13
C GLY A 85 -16.23 -5.05 -1.92
N VAL A 86 -15.73 -4.70 -0.72
CA VAL A 86 -16.06 -5.36 0.54
C VAL A 86 -17.55 -5.18 0.91
N HIS A 87 -18.13 -4.01 0.61
CA HIS A 87 -19.53 -3.68 0.91
C HIS A 87 -20.55 -4.11 -0.14
N SER A 88 -20.13 -4.47 -1.37
CA SER A 88 -21.02 -4.83 -2.49
C SER A 88 -21.90 -6.08 -2.29
N LYS A 89 -21.67 -6.88 -1.24
CA LYS A 89 -22.36 -8.15 -0.95
C LYS A 89 -22.82 -8.19 0.50
N VAL A 90 -23.53 -9.27 0.88
CA VAL A 90 -23.95 -9.59 2.26
C VAL A 90 -22.94 -9.09 3.29
N PRO A 91 -23.29 -8.15 4.19
CA PRO A 91 -22.34 -7.52 5.11
C PRO A 91 -21.54 -8.55 5.93
N ALA A 92 -20.25 -8.28 6.12
CA ALA A 92 -19.45 -9.09 7.03
C ALA A 92 -19.93 -8.85 8.47
N ARG A 93 -20.16 -9.92 9.22
CA ARG A 93 -20.59 -9.89 10.62
C ARG A 93 -19.49 -10.31 11.59
N THR A 94 -18.37 -10.82 11.09
CA THR A 94 -17.19 -11.19 11.89
C THR A 94 -15.90 -10.65 11.28
N LYS A 95 -14.83 -10.58 12.09
CA LYS A 95 -13.51 -10.14 11.64
C LYS A 95 -12.95 -11.07 10.56
N GLU A 96 -13.20 -12.38 10.68
CA GLU A 96 -12.77 -13.41 9.73
C GLU A 96 -13.47 -13.25 8.38
N GLN A 97 -14.78 -12.97 8.40
CA GLN A 97 -15.53 -12.68 7.18
C GLN A 97 -15.02 -11.41 6.50
N LEU A 98 -14.74 -10.36 7.27
CA LEU A 98 -14.17 -9.12 6.75
C LEU A 98 -12.79 -9.36 6.12
N ALA A 99 -11.89 -10.05 6.83
CA ALA A 99 -10.57 -10.39 6.34
C ALA A 99 -10.64 -11.23 5.05
N LYS A 100 -11.54 -12.22 4.97
CA LYS A 100 -11.75 -13.05 3.77
C LYS A 100 -12.24 -12.21 2.59
N LYS A 101 -13.17 -11.29 2.80
CA LYS A 101 -13.65 -10.37 1.76
C LYS A 101 -12.55 -9.43 1.27
N THR A 102 -11.83 -8.81 2.19
CA THR A 102 -10.68 -7.94 1.89
C THR A 102 -9.64 -8.68 1.06
N LEU A 103 -9.24 -9.88 1.51
CA LEU A 103 -8.27 -10.72 0.80
C LEU A 103 -8.76 -11.11 -0.60
N SER A 104 -10.03 -11.51 -0.72
CA SER A 104 -10.62 -11.87 -2.01
C SER A 104 -10.61 -10.69 -2.98
N HIS A 105 -10.94 -9.49 -2.51
CA HIS A 105 -10.97 -8.30 -3.37
C HIS A 105 -9.56 -7.86 -3.78
N LEU A 106 -8.60 -7.83 -2.85
CA LEU A 106 -7.21 -7.49 -3.16
C LEU A 106 -6.58 -8.50 -4.14
N ARG A 107 -6.87 -9.80 -3.99
CA ARG A 107 -6.46 -10.83 -4.96
C ARG A 107 -7.12 -10.67 -6.33
N LYS A 108 -8.36 -10.20 -6.38
CA LYS A 108 -9.02 -9.84 -7.65
C LYS A 108 -8.29 -8.68 -8.31
N LEU A 109 -7.95 -7.62 -7.57
CA LEU A 109 -7.22 -6.47 -8.11
C LEU A 109 -5.83 -6.84 -8.63
N GLN A 110 -5.12 -7.77 -7.96
CA GLN A 110 -3.85 -8.32 -8.48
C GLN A 110 -3.98 -8.96 -9.86
N LYS A 111 -5.15 -9.51 -10.20
CA LYS A 111 -5.46 -10.12 -11.51
C LYS A 111 -6.02 -9.13 -12.52
N MET A 112 -6.20 -7.86 -12.14
CA MET A 112 -6.81 -6.82 -12.99
C MET A 112 -5.88 -5.59 -13.12
N PRO A 113 -4.68 -5.75 -13.71
CA PRO A 113 -3.70 -4.66 -13.79
C PRO A 113 -4.20 -3.46 -14.59
N SER A 114 -5.05 -3.65 -15.60
CA SER A 114 -5.67 -2.56 -16.36
C SER A 114 -6.53 -1.65 -15.48
N ARG A 115 -7.26 -2.23 -14.53
CA ARG A 115 -8.07 -1.49 -13.55
C ARG A 115 -7.19 -0.67 -12.62
N VAL A 116 -6.11 -1.26 -12.12
CA VAL A 116 -5.16 -0.58 -11.21
C VAL A 116 -4.43 0.55 -11.93
N LYS A 117 -3.99 0.33 -13.18
CA LYS A 117 -3.39 1.38 -14.01
C LYS A 117 -4.30 2.58 -14.18
N ASN A 118 -5.62 2.37 -14.27
CA ASN A 118 -6.57 3.48 -14.45
C ASN A 118 -6.61 4.42 -13.24
N TYR A 119 -6.23 4.00 -12.03
CA TYR A 119 -6.18 4.89 -10.87
C TYR A 119 -5.25 6.08 -11.16
N PHE A 120 -4.10 5.79 -11.75
CA PHE A 120 -3.02 6.74 -12.02
C PHE A 120 -3.30 7.71 -13.18
N LYS A 121 -4.47 7.63 -13.81
CA LYS A 121 -4.89 8.58 -14.86
C LYS A 121 -5.44 9.89 -14.30
N HIS A 122 -5.76 9.94 -13.01
CA HIS A 122 -6.29 11.16 -12.41
C HIS A 122 -5.19 12.24 -12.33
N PRO A 123 -5.43 13.51 -12.73
CA PRO A 123 -4.39 14.53 -12.87
C PRO A 123 -3.54 14.78 -11.62
N LYS A 124 -4.14 14.62 -10.43
CA LYS A 124 -3.44 14.82 -9.15
C LYS A 124 -2.46 13.70 -8.78
N ILE A 125 -2.55 12.52 -9.42
CA ILE A 125 -1.70 11.35 -9.13
C ILE A 125 -0.97 10.83 -10.35
N SER A 126 -0.99 11.56 -11.47
CA SER A 126 -0.29 11.20 -12.69
C SER A 126 1.23 11.19 -12.53
N TYR A 127 1.75 11.85 -11.49
CA TYR A 127 3.18 11.81 -11.15
C TYR A 127 3.67 10.39 -10.78
N ALA A 128 2.77 9.50 -10.34
CA ALA A 128 3.07 8.13 -9.94
C ALA A 128 2.73 7.10 -11.05
N ALA A 129 2.45 7.58 -12.26
CA ALA A 129 1.83 6.79 -13.34
C ALA A 129 2.76 5.92 -14.19
#